data_AF-X1AQ75-F1
#
_entry.id   AF-X1AQ75-F1
#
_cell.length_a   1.000
_cell.length_b   1.000
_cell.length_c   1.000
_cell.angle_alpha   90.00
_cell.angle_beta   90.00
_cell.angle_gamma   90.00
#
_symmetry.space_group_name_H-M   'P 1'
#
loop_
_entity.id
_entity.type
_entity.pdbx_description
1 polymer ?
#
loop_
_entity_poly.entity_id
_entity_poly.type
_entity_poly.pdbx_seq_one_letter_code
_entity_poly.pdbx_strand_id
1 'polypeptide(L)' 'ADQGIRSIRGMGLMIALEFDKPCTELVSLAMDQGLLINVTADNVARLLPPLILKDEEADLLVQKLVTTVRSRG' A
#
# COMPACT_ATOMS: atom_id res chain seq x y z
N ALA A 1 -14.48 9.56 4.20
CA ALA A 1 -13.19 10.26 4.26
C ALA A 1 -12.25 9.34 5.00
N ASP A 2 -11.26 8.78 4.31
CA ASP A 2 -10.29 7.85 4.91
C ASP A 2 -9.40 8.64 5.89
N GLN A 3 -9.86 8.71 7.15
CA GLN A 3 -9.10 9.26 8.26
C GLN A 3 -7.79 8.45 8.36
N GLY A 4 -6.64 9.10 8.20
CA GLY A 4 -5.34 8.44 8.28
C GLY A 4 -4.45 8.60 7.06
N ILE A 5 -4.98 9.01 5.90
CA ILE A 5 -4.19 9.22 4.68
C ILE A 5 -4.01 10.71 4.43
N ARG A 6 -2.76 11.17 4.42
CA ARG A 6 -2.39 12.56 4.17
C ARG A 6 -2.29 12.88 2.68
N SER A 7 -1.67 11.99 1.91
CA SER A 7 -1.51 12.18 0.47
C SER A 7 -1.38 10.85 -0.28
N ILE A 8 -1.81 10.85 -1.54
CA ILE A 8 -1.56 9.77 -2.49
C ILE A 8 -0.84 10.41 -3.68
N ARG A 9 0.31 9.86 -4.08
CA ARG A 9 1.13 10.37 -5.18
C ARG A 9 1.73 9.23 -5.98
N GLY A 10 2.04 9.47 -7.24
CA GLY A 10 2.72 8.46 -8.06
C GLY A 10 2.94 8.91 -9.50
N MET A 11 3.73 8.12 -10.22
CA MET A 11 3.93 8.24 -11.66
C MET A 11 3.98 6.84 -12.26
N GLY A 12 3.05 6.55 -13.19
CA GLY A 12 2.85 5.19 -13.69
C GLY A 12 2.56 4.23 -12.54
N LEU A 13 3.30 3.12 -12.49
CA LEU A 13 3.14 2.07 -11.48
C LEU A 13 3.88 2.34 -10.17
N MET A 14 4.68 3.40 -10.08
CA MET A 14 5.31 3.80 -8.82
C MET A 14 4.34 4.67 -8.01
N ILE A 15 3.65 4.06 -7.05
CA ILE A 15 2.58 4.69 -6.28
C ILE A 15 2.98 4.73 -4.79
N ALA A 16 2.65 5.82 -4.10
CA ALA A 16 2.91 6.01 -2.69
C ALA A 16 1.67 6.56 -1.96
N LEU A 17 1.43 6.00 -0.77
CA LEU A 17 0.43 6.46 0.19
C LEU A 17 1.15 6.99 1.42
N GLU A 18 0.94 8.26 1.75
CA GLU A 18 1.48 8.88 2.96
C GLU A 18 0.40 8.92 4.03
N PHE A 19 0.73 8.37 5.20
CA PHE A 19 -0.15 8.30 6.36
C PHE A 19 0.15 9.44 7.34
N ASP A 20 -0.85 9.82 8.12
CA ASP A 20 -0.73 10.82 9.20
C ASP A 20 0.09 10.34 10.40
N LYS A 21 0.27 9.02 10.53
CA LYS A 21 1.01 8.32 11.60
C LYS A 21 1.98 7.30 10.98
N PRO A 22 3.01 6.86 11.73
CA PRO A 22 3.83 5.73 11.32
C PRO A 22 2.98 4.54 10.87
N CYS A 23 3.47 3.80 9.86
CA CYS A 23 2.76 2.71 9.22
C CYS A 23 3.63 1.48 8.95
N THR A 24 4.73 1.34 9.68
CA THR A 24 5.69 0.24 9.48
C THR A 24 5.06 -1.14 9.69
N GLU A 25 4.02 -1.23 10.52
CA GLU A 25 3.19 -2.42 10.73
C GLU A 25 2.46 -2.92 9.47
N LEU A 26 2.25 -2.04 8.48
CA LEU A 26 1.64 -2.44 7.21
C LEU A 26 2.50 -3.45 6.46
N VAL A 27 3.82 -3.46 6.66
CA VAL A 27 4.70 -4.44 5.98
C VAL A 27 4.35 -5.85 6.43
N SER A 28 4.25 -6.09 7.74
CA SER A 28 3.86 -7.41 8.28
C SER A 28 2.43 -7.78 7.91
N LEU A 29 1.47 -6.85 8.03
CA LEU A 29 0.07 -7.11 7.70
C LEU A 29 -0.12 -7.44 6.21
N ALA A 30 0.61 -6.74 5.33
CA ALA A 30 0.59 -7.02 3.90
C ALA A 30 1.21 -8.39 3.59
N MET A 31 2.33 -8.73 4.25
CA MET A 31 2.96 -10.04 4.11
C MET A 31 2.01 -11.18 4.49
N ASP A 32 1.25 -11.04 5.58
CA ASP A 32 0.24 -12.03 5.99
C ASP A 32 -0.87 -12.21 4.94
N GLN A 33 -1.13 -11.18 4.14
CA GLN A 33 -2.08 -11.22 3.01
C GLN A 33 -1.41 -11.63 1.69
N GLY A 34 -0.12 -11.99 1.70
CA GLY A 34 0.65 -12.35 0.52
C GLY A 34 0.86 -11.17 -0.44
N LEU A 35 1.10 -9.98 0.12
CA LEU A 35 1.45 -8.76 -0.61
C LEU A 35 2.80 -8.24 -0.10
N LEU A 36 3.72 -7.96 -1.01
CA LEU A 36 5.01 -7.35 -0.69
C LEU A 36 4.96 -5.85 -0.96
N ILE A 37 5.09 -5.06 0.09
CA ILE A 37 5.21 -3.59 0.03
C ILE A 37 6.42 -3.15 0.84
N ASN A 38 6.81 -1.89 0.69
CA ASN A 38 7.76 -1.27 1.60
C ASN A 38 7.18 0.00 2.22
N VAL A 39 7.70 0.32 3.40
CA VAL A 39 7.44 1.59 4.08
C VAL A 39 8.75 2.37 4.12
N THR A 40 8.66 3.67 3.87
CA THR A 40 9.77 4.62 3.92
C THR A 40 9.37 5.84 4.71
N ALA A 41 10.36 6.56 5.28
CA ALA A 41 10.12 7.71 6.14
C ALA A 41 9.11 7.43 7.27
N ASP A 42 9.05 6.18 7.72
CA ASP A 42 8.14 5.62 8.73
C ASP A 42 6.64 5.66 8.41
N ASN A 43 6.18 6.52 7.50
CA ASN A 43 4.75 6.74 7.22
C ASN A 43 4.37 6.71 5.72
N VAL A 44 5.28 6.31 4.82
CA VAL A 44 5.00 6.24 3.37
C VAL A 44 5.07 4.81 2.88
N ALA A 45 3.91 4.20 2.58
CA ALA A 45 3.84 2.89 1.94
C ALA A 45 3.96 3.05 0.41
N ARG A 46 4.78 2.23 -0.26
CA ARG A 46 4.93 2.27 -1.73
C ARG A 46 4.54 0.96 -2.38
N LEU A 47 3.89 1.09 -3.53
CA LEU A 47 3.55 0.02 -4.45
C LEU A 47 4.51 0.14 -5.64
N LEU A 48 5.22 -0.96 -5.91
CA LEU A 48 6.19 -1.09 -6.99
C LEU A 48 5.93 -2.41 -7.72
N PRO A 49 4.75 -2.59 -8.34
CA PRO A 49 4.46 -3.80 -9.08
C PRO A 49 5.33 -3.89 -10.34
N PRO A 50 5.52 -5.10 -10.90
CA PRO A 50 6.24 -5.27 -12.14
C PRO A 50 5.54 -4.57 -13.31
N LEU A 51 6.29 -4.14 -14.33
CA LEU A 51 5.73 -3.47 -15.51
C LEU A 51 4.86 -4.38 -16.40
N ILE A 52 4.91 -5.69 -16.15
CA ILE A 52 4.14 -6.71 -16.86
C ILE A 52 2.87 -7.13 -16.09
N LEU A 53 2.48 -6.36 -15.06
CA LEU A 53 1.27 -6.58 -14.28
C LEU A 53 0.03 -6.58 -15.18
N LYS A 54 -0.86 -7.55 -14.98
CA LYS A 54 -2.17 -7.62 -15.66
C LYS A 54 -3.25 -6.89 -14.85
N ASP A 55 -4.34 -6.54 -15.52
CA ASP A 55 -5.46 -5.83 -14.88
C ASP A 55 -6.07 -6.63 -13.73
N GLU A 56 -6.21 -7.96 -13.87
CA GLU A 56 -6.75 -8.80 -12.78
C GLU A 56 -5.80 -8.88 -11.57
N GLU A 57 -4.48 -8.81 -11.82
CA GLU A 57 -3.48 -8.79 -10.76
C GLU A 57 -3.46 -7.41 -10.07
N ALA A 58 -3.73 -6.34 -10.81
CA ALA A 58 -3.89 -5.00 -10.27
C ALA A 58 -5.12 -4.91 -9.35
N ASP A 59 -6.25 -5.48 -9.76
CA ASP A 59 -7.46 -5.55 -8.95
C ASP A 59 -7.21 -6.32 -7.64
N LEU A 60 -6.53 -7.47 -7.73
CA LEU A 60 -6.16 -8.25 -6.55
C LEU A 60 -5.21 -7.48 -5.62
N LEU A 61 -4.23 -6.78 -6.18
CA LEU A 61 -3.29 -5.95 -5.42
C LEU A 61 -4.05 -4.85 -4.66
N VAL A 62 -4.96 -4.14 -5.31
CA VAL A 62 -5.76 -3.09 -4.70
C VAL A 62 -6.66 -3.67 -3.60
N GLN A 63 -7.32 -4.80 -3.86
CA GLN A 63 -8.18 -5.46 -2.88
C GLN A 63 -7.42 -5.85 -1.60
N LYS A 64 -6.24 -6.46 -1.76
CA LYS A 64 -5.37 -6.81 -0.63
C LYS A 64 -4.87 -5.57 0.11
N LEU A 65 -4.42 -4.55 -0.62
CA LEU A 65 -3.95 -3.30 -0.02
C LEU A 65 -5.05 -2.63 0.82
N VAL A 66 -6.26 -2.51 0.29
CA VAL A 66 -7.40 -1.92 1.01
C VAL A 66 -7.71 -2.72 2.28
N THR A 67 -7.68 -4.05 2.19
CA THR A 67 -7.89 -4.92 3.36
C THR A 67 -6.81 -4.69 4.40
N THR A 68 -5.54 -4.70 3.99
CA THR A 68 -4.38 -4.45 4.87
C THR A 68 -4.48 -3.09 5.57
N VAL A 69 -4.80 -2.02 4.83
CA VAL A 69 -4.91 -0.66 5.38
C VAL A 69 -6.06 -0.54 6.39
N ARG A 70 -7.18 -1.23 6.13
CA ARG A 70 -8.35 -1.25 7.04
C ARG A 70 -8.16 -2.13 8.28
N SER A 71 -7.28 -3.13 8.21
CA SER A 71 -6.94 -3.98 9.36
C SER A 71 -5.99 -3.31 10.36
N ARG A 72 -5.48 -2.12 10.03
CA ARG A 72 -4.64 -1.31 10.91
C ARG A 72 -5.50 -0.69 12.01
N GLY A 73 -5.02 -0.77 13.26
CA GLY A 73 -5.71 -0.26 14.45
C GLY A 73 -5.72 1.26 14.57
#